data_AF-A0A0H4C1V6-F1
#
_entry.id   AF-A0A0H4C1V6-F1
#
_cell.length_a   1.000
_cell.length_b   1.000
_cell.length_c   1.000
_cell.angle_alpha   90.00
_cell.angle_beta   90.00
_cell.angle_gamma   90.00
#
_symmetry.space_group_name_H-M   'P 1'
#
loop_
_entity.id
_entity.type
_entity.pdbx_description
1 polymer ?
#
loop_
_entity_poly.entity_id
_entity_poly.type
_entity_poly.pdbx_seq_one_letter_code
_entity_poly.pdbx_strand_id
1 'polypeptide(L)'
;MTTTPATPTPAHRRALFAALADQYGRIPENTTPRVREALSSAEWVSEVTPMGVPALLARAAGYDGPFRLAINSSGRRALFTESQWDALLGVSAEGQLPAAPWPSVQALHRAGVVEYRDMRGRVQAHDGGGRNRAYLTYLGWRAVGQPHDLALAHVEN
;
A
#
# COMPACT_ATOMS: atom_id res chain seq x y z
N MET A 1 9.04 5.85 24.79
CA MET A 1 10.15 6.29 23.92
C MET A 1 9.68 6.15 22.49
N THR A 2 9.41 7.25 21.81
CA THR A 2 8.95 7.26 20.41
C THR A 2 10.18 7.20 19.51
N THR A 3 10.55 6.01 19.07
CA THR A 3 11.59 5.79 18.06
C THR A 3 11.11 6.40 16.74
N THR A 4 11.91 7.28 16.15
CA THR A 4 11.69 7.77 14.78
C THR A 4 11.50 6.56 13.86
N PRO A 5 10.42 6.45 13.08
CA PRO A 5 10.20 5.31 12.21
C PRO A 5 11.38 5.22 11.22
N ALA A 6 12.05 4.08 11.20
CA ALA A 6 13.21 3.87 10.34
C ALA A 6 12.80 4.07 8.88
N THR A 7 13.56 4.84 8.09
CA THR A 7 13.27 4.93 6.65
C THR A 7 13.53 3.57 6.00
N PRO A 8 12.58 2.98 5.24
CA PRO A 8 12.81 1.69 4.61
C PRO A 8 13.96 1.75 3.60
N THR A 9 14.88 0.79 3.68
CA THR A 9 15.93 0.61 2.66
C THR A 9 15.31 0.23 1.31
N PRO A 10 16.03 0.35 0.18
CA PRO A 10 15.52 -0.08 -1.12
C PRO A 10 15.05 -1.55 -1.14
N ALA A 11 15.72 -2.43 -0.40
CA ALA A 11 15.32 -3.83 -0.27
C ALA A 11 13.99 -3.98 0.49
N HIS A 12 13.82 -3.23 1.59
CA HIS A 12 12.57 -3.20 2.35
C HIS A 12 11.43 -2.66 1.50
N ARG A 13 11.65 -1.54 0.78
CA ARG A 13 10.66 -0.96 -0.14
C ARG A 13 10.20 -1.96 -1.20
N ARG A 14 11.14 -2.68 -1.83
CA ARG A 14 10.80 -3.71 -2.83
C ARG A 14 9.92 -4.81 -2.24
N ALA A 15 10.26 -5.34 -1.06
CA ALA A 15 9.48 -6.36 -0.40
C ALA A 15 8.06 -5.86 -0.01
N LEU A 16 7.97 -4.64 0.52
CA LEU A 16 6.69 -4.03 0.92
C LEU A 16 5.80 -3.68 -0.28
N PHE A 17 6.37 -3.19 -1.40
CA PHE A 17 5.59 -2.98 -2.63
C PHE A 17 5.14 -4.29 -3.26
N ALA A 18 5.98 -5.33 -3.25
CA ALA A 18 5.56 -6.66 -3.70
C ALA A 18 4.44 -7.22 -2.82
N ALA A 19 4.51 -6.97 -1.51
CA ALA A 19 3.45 -7.34 -0.58
C ALA A 19 2.15 -6.56 -0.82
N LEU A 20 2.21 -5.27 -1.13
CA LEU A 20 1.04 -4.50 -1.54
C LEU A 20 0.36 -5.09 -2.80
N ALA A 21 1.16 -5.62 -3.74
CA ALA A 21 0.63 -6.26 -4.94
C ALA A 21 0.01 -7.65 -4.67
N ASP A 22 0.38 -8.33 -3.57
CA ASP A 22 -0.21 -9.60 -3.15
C ASP A 22 -1.60 -9.41 -2.52
N GLN A 23 -2.57 -10.25 -2.92
CA GLN A 23 -3.98 -10.14 -2.50
C GLN A 23 -4.23 -10.22 -1.00
N TYR A 24 -3.31 -10.84 -0.26
CA TYR A 24 -3.37 -10.95 1.19
C TYR A 24 -2.29 -10.12 1.87
N GLY A 25 -1.62 -9.22 1.13
CA GLY A 25 -0.56 -8.40 1.66
C GLY A 25 0.72 -9.17 1.97
N ARG A 26 0.93 -10.37 1.43
CA ARG A 26 2.00 -11.28 1.89
C ARG A 26 3.37 -10.82 1.45
N ILE A 27 4.33 -10.91 2.35
CA ILE A 27 5.75 -10.78 2.00
C ILE A 27 6.13 -11.96 1.08
N PRO A 28 6.71 -11.71 -0.11
CA PRO A 28 7.12 -12.77 -1.03
C PRO A 28 8.04 -13.80 -0.37
N GLU A 29 7.85 -15.08 -0.68
CA GLU A 29 8.65 -16.17 -0.08
C GLU A 29 10.14 -16.07 -0.42
N ASN A 30 10.48 -15.52 -1.59
CA ASN A 30 11.86 -15.26 -2.01
C ASN A 30 12.51 -14.03 -1.34
N THR A 31 11.81 -13.34 -0.43
CA THR A 31 12.39 -12.28 0.39
C THR A 31 13.40 -12.89 1.36
N THR A 32 14.63 -12.36 1.37
CA THR A 32 15.71 -12.92 2.19
C THR A 32 15.34 -12.91 3.69
N PRO A 33 15.79 -13.90 4.48
CA PRO A 33 15.50 -13.97 5.92
C PRO A 33 15.86 -12.68 6.66
N ARG A 34 17.01 -12.07 6.34
CA ARG A 34 17.45 -10.80 6.92
C ARG A 34 16.48 -9.65 6.66
N VAL A 35 15.91 -9.56 5.46
CA VAL A 35 14.90 -8.54 5.16
C VAL A 35 13.62 -8.84 5.93
N ARG A 36 13.17 -10.09 5.99
CA ARG A 36 11.95 -10.48 6.73
C ARG A 36 12.07 -10.14 8.22
N GLU A 37 13.21 -10.47 8.82
CA GLU A 37 13.52 -10.14 10.22
C GLU A 37 13.51 -8.61 10.42
N ALA A 38 14.17 -7.84 9.56
CA ALA A 38 14.19 -6.38 9.67
C ALA A 38 12.80 -5.74 9.52
N LEU A 39 11.94 -6.28 8.64
CA LEU A 39 10.55 -5.83 8.51
C LEU A 39 9.73 -6.14 9.77
N SER A 40 9.92 -7.32 10.37
CA SER A 40 9.27 -7.71 11.62
C SER A 40 9.75 -6.87 12.81
N SER A 41 11.07 -6.64 12.94
CA SER A 41 11.64 -5.79 13.99
C SER A 41 11.19 -4.32 13.89
N ALA A 42 10.91 -3.84 12.68
CA ALA A 42 10.34 -2.51 12.47
C ALA A 42 8.80 -2.45 12.61
N GLU A 43 8.17 -3.58 12.95
CA GLU A 43 6.71 -3.72 13.10
C GLU A 43 5.92 -3.36 11.82
N TRP A 44 6.53 -3.50 10.64
CA TRP A 44 5.88 -3.21 9.36
C TRP A 44 5.07 -4.39 8.79
N VAL A 45 5.23 -5.55 9.42
CA VAL A 45 4.54 -6.78 9.04
C VAL A 45 3.99 -7.45 10.28
N SER A 46 2.92 -8.20 10.09
CA SER A 46 2.31 -9.03 11.13
C SER A 46 2.12 -10.45 10.61
N GLU A 47 2.11 -11.40 11.53
CA GLU A 47 1.77 -12.79 11.20
C GLU A 47 0.28 -12.94 10.92
N VAL A 48 -0.03 -13.62 9.82
CA VAL A 48 -1.39 -13.98 9.40
C VAL A 48 -1.45 -15.43 8.94
N THR A 49 -2.62 -16.05 9.02
CA THR A 49 -2.85 -17.38 8.44
C THR A 49 -2.80 -17.33 6.90
N PRO A 50 -2.82 -18.48 6.21
CA PRO A 50 -3.02 -18.53 4.76
C PRO A 50 -4.38 -18.01 4.29
N MET A 51 -5.27 -17.60 5.20
CA MET A 51 -6.53 -16.93 4.88
C MET A 51 -6.51 -15.44 5.28
N GLY A 52 -5.38 -14.91 5.73
CA GLY A 52 -5.25 -13.51 6.14
C GLY A 52 -5.76 -13.20 7.55
N VAL A 53 -6.10 -14.23 8.35
CA VAL A 53 -6.55 -14.03 9.74
C VAL A 53 -5.34 -13.67 10.61
N PRO A 54 -5.39 -12.61 11.43
CA PRO A 54 -4.30 -12.25 12.35
C PRO A 54 -3.93 -13.40 13.28
N ALA A 55 -2.62 -13.61 13.50
CA ALA A 55 -2.14 -14.77 14.24
C ALA A 55 -2.67 -14.87 15.67
N LEU A 56 -2.84 -13.73 16.35
CA LEU A 56 -3.43 -13.69 17.69
C LEU A 56 -4.86 -14.29 17.71
N LEU A 57 -5.69 -13.90 16.75
CA LEU A 57 -7.07 -14.39 16.63
C LEU A 57 -7.12 -15.86 16.21
N ALA A 58 -6.26 -16.25 15.26
CA ALA A 58 -6.19 -17.63 14.79
C ALA A 58 -5.78 -18.59 15.92
N ARG A 59 -4.77 -18.23 16.72
CA ARG A 59 -4.32 -19.02 17.87
C ARG A 59 -5.41 -19.14 18.94
N ALA A 60 -6.12 -18.06 19.23
CA ALA A 60 -7.26 -18.08 20.15
C ALA A 60 -8.39 -18.99 19.66
N ALA A 61 -8.55 -19.15 18.35
CA ALA A 61 -9.50 -20.05 17.72
C ALA A 61 -8.98 -21.50 17.56
N GLY A 62 -7.79 -21.83 18.10
CA GLY A 62 -7.22 -23.18 18.05
C GLY A 62 -6.51 -23.55 16.73
N TYR A 63 -6.21 -22.58 15.87
CA TYR A 63 -5.45 -22.85 14.65
C TYR A 63 -3.98 -23.19 14.95
N ASP A 64 -3.52 -24.33 14.45
CA ASP A 64 -2.19 -24.90 14.63
C ASP A 64 -1.33 -24.93 13.34
N GLY A 65 -1.90 -24.47 12.22
CA GLY A 65 -1.22 -24.45 10.93
C GLY A 65 -0.16 -23.34 10.77
N PRO A 66 0.46 -23.23 9.58
CA PRO A 66 1.54 -22.28 9.35
C PRO A 66 1.03 -20.83 9.31
N PHE A 67 1.92 -19.89 9.66
CA PHE A 67 1.71 -18.45 9.52
C PHE A 67 2.58 -17.87 8.41
N ARG A 68 2.15 -16.75 7.85
CA ARG A 68 2.83 -15.95 6.82
C ARG A 68 2.98 -14.51 7.32
N LEU A 69 4.02 -13.81 6.87
CA LEU A 69 4.14 -12.38 7.13
C LEU A 69 3.31 -11.61 6.11
N ALA A 70 2.51 -10.65 6.58
CA ALA A 70 1.77 -9.73 5.74
C ALA A 70 2.02 -8.27 6.16
N ILE A 71 2.04 -7.37 5.18
CA ILE A 71 2.19 -5.93 5.40
C ILE A 71 1.01 -5.37 6.21
N ASN A 72 1.30 -4.66 7.28
CA ASN A 72 0.29 -4.02 8.13
C ASN A 72 0.19 -2.51 7.84
N SER A 73 -0.63 -1.78 8.60
CA SER A 73 -0.81 -0.33 8.42
C SER A 73 0.49 0.46 8.59
N SER A 74 1.35 0.08 9.55
CA SER A 74 2.65 0.70 9.77
C SER A 74 3.57 0.52 8.56
N GLY A 75 3.63 -0.70 8.01
CA GLY A 75 4.42 -0.99 6.80
C GLY A 75 3.92 -0.24 5.57
N ARG A 76 2.60 -0.08 5.42
CA ARG A 76 2.02 0.75 4.35
C ARG A 76 2.40 2.22 4.50
N ARG A 77 2.27 2.78 5.70
CA ARG A 77 2.66 4.18 6.00
C ARG A 77 4.15 4.42 5.74
N ALA A 78 5.01 3.46 6.06
CA ALA A 78 6.46 3.58 5.94
C ALA A 78 6.94 3.73 4.49
N LEU A 79 6.15 3.31 3.49
CA LEU A 79 6.49 3.45 2.08
C LEU A 79 6.50 4.90 1.58
N PHE A 80 5.86 5.81 2.32
CA PHE A 80 5.55 7.15 1.86
C PHE A 80 6.14 8.22 2.77
N THR A 81 6.53 9.35 2.18
CA THR A 81 6.77 10.56 2.97
C THR A 81 5.46 11.04 3.58
N GLU A 82 5.53 11.93 4.57
CA GLU A 82 4.33 12.54 5.18
C GLU A 82 3.43 13.19 4.12
N SER A 83 3.99 14.07 3.27
CA SER A 83 3.23 14.71 2.19
C SER A 83 2.61 13.71 1.20
N GLN A 84 3.27 12.60 0.90
CA GLN A 84 2.71 11.55 0.04
C GLN A 84 1.56 10.83 0.74
N TRP A 85 1.74 10.50 2.03
CA TRP A 85 0.71 9.82 2.81
C TRP A 85 -0.53 10.69 3.00
N ASP A 86 -0.37 11.97 3.29
CA ASP A 86 -1.48 12.91 3.43
C ASP A 86 -2.27 13.04 2.12
N ALA A 87 -1.58 13.07 0.98
CA ALA A 87 -2.23 13.07 -0.33
C ALA A 87 -3.03 11.78 -0.59
N LEU A 88 -2.53 10.62 -0.15
CA LEU A 88 -3.24 9.34 -0.28
C LEU A 88 -4.46 9.28 0.64
N LEU A 89 -4.38 9.83 1.85
CA LEU A 89 -5.51 9.87 2.79
C LEU A 89 -6.61 10.85 2.37
N GLY A 90 -6.27 11.92 1.66
CA GLY A 90 -7.23 12.91 1.17
C GLY A 90 -7.94 12.53 -0.14
N VAL A 91 -7.84 11.29 -0.57
CA VAL A 91 -8.43 10.80 -1.82
C VAL A 91 -9.96 10.85 -1.80
N SER A 92 -10.59 11.18 -2.93
CA SER A 92 -12.05 11.08 -3.09
C SER A 92 -12.52 9.62 -3.13
N ALA A 93 -13.84 9.40 -3.02
CA ALA A 93 -14.44 8.07 -3.13
C ALA A 93 -14.14 7.39 -4.48
N GLU A 94 -14.03 8.18 -5.55
CA GLU A 94 -13.68 7.73 -6.91
C GLU A 94 -12.16 7.54 -7.09
N GLY A 95 -11.37 7.77 -6.04
CA GLY A 95 -9.92 7.60 -6.07
C GLY A 95 -9.15 8.82 -6.55
N GLN A 96 -9.79 9.98 -6.75
CA GLN A 96 -9.08 11.19 -7.20
C GLN A 96 -8.23 11.76 -6.07
N LEU A 97 -6.95 12.02 -6.33
CA LEU A 97 -6.08 12.72 -5.39
C LEU A 97 -6.51 14.19 -5.24
N PRO A 98 -6.37 14.76 -4.03
CA PRO A 98 -6.53 16.19 -3.81
C PRO A 98 -5.37 16.97 -4.45
N ALA A 99 -5.46 18.30 -4.43
CA ALA A 99 -4.32 19.14 -4.79
C ALA A 99 -3.15 18.86 -3.83
N ALA A 100 -2.07 18.29 -4.36
CA ALA A 100 -0.87 17.94 -3.62
C ALA A 100 0.37 18.47 -4.36
N PRO A 101 1.50 18.66 -3.66
CA PRO A 101 2.74 19.10 -4.30
C PRO A 101 3.12 18.19 -5.46
N TRP A 102 3.41 18.79 -6.62
CA TRP A 102 3.76 18.05 -7.84
C TRP A 102 4.86 16.98 -7.63
N PRO A 103 5.94 17.22 -6.84
CA PRO A 103 6.93 16.18 -6.55
C PRO A 103 6.35 14.95 -5.85
N SER A 104 5.39 15.12 -4.94
CA SER A 104 4.72 14.01 -4.24
C SER A 104 3.88 13.19 -5.20
N VAL A 105 3.07 13.84 -6.06
CA VAL A 105 2.24 13.16 -7.05
C VAL A 105 3.10 12.43 -8.08
N GLN A 106 4.19 13.05 -8.55
CA GLN A 106 5.11 12.41 -9.50
C GLN A 106 5.80 11.18 -8.89
N ALA A 107 6.20 11.24 -7.61
CA ALA A 107 6.79 10.11 -6.92
C ALA A 107 5.79 8.95 -6.74
N LEU A 108 4.53 9.25 -6.39
CA LEU A 108 3.46 8.25 -6.33
C LEU A 108 3.20 7.62 -7.70
N HIS A 109 3.21 8.42 -8.78
CA HIS A 109 3.02 7.93 -10.13
C HIS A 109 4.13 6.99 -10.56
N ARG A 110 5.40 7.36 -10.31
CA ARG A 110 6.57 6.50 -10.57
C ARG A 110 6.55 5.20 -9.77
N ALA A 111 5.91 5.21 -8.59
CA ALA A 111 5.71 4.00 -7.78
C ALA A 111 4.52 3.14 -8.25
N GLY A 112 3.78 3.56 -9.27
CA GLY A 112 2.58 2.87 -9.76
C GLY A 112 1.38 2.94 -8.82
N VAL A 113 1.43 3.82 -7.81
CA VAL A 113 0.38 4.01 -6.80
C VAL A 113 -0.74 4.89 -7.33
N VAL A 114 -0.42 5.80 -8.25
CA VAL A 114 -1.38 6.64 -8.96
C VAL A 114 -1.13 6.63 -10.45
N GLU A 115 -2.17 6.95 -11.20
CA GLU A 115 -2.12 7.16 -12.65
C GLU A 115 -2.80 8.48 -12.99
N TYR A 116 -2.34 9.14 -14.05
CA TYR A 116 -3.00 10.34 -14.56
C TYR A 116 -4.13 9.96 -15.51
N ARG A 117 -5.30 10.59 -15.36
CA ARG A 117 -6.46 10.42 -16.24
C ARG A 117 -6.91 11.74 -16.84
N ASP A 118 -7.36 11.70 -18.10
CA ASP A 118 -7.98 12.83 -18.78
C ASP A 118 -9.43 13.05 -18.31
N MET A 119 -10.10 14.11 -18.79
CA MET A 119 -11.49 14.43 -18.43
C MET A 119 -12.50 13.35 -18.86
N ARG A 120 -12.10 12.42 -19.73
CA ARG A 120 -12.90 11.28 -20.18
C ARG A 120 -12.56 10.00 -19.41
N GLY A 121 -11.74 10.11 -18.37
CA GLY A 121 -11.30 8.99 -17.53
C GLY A 121 -10.22 8.11 -18.17
N ARG A 122 -9.65 8.48 -19.32
CA ARG A 122 -8.62 7.66 -19.99
C ARG A 122 -7.26 7.89 -19.37
N VAL A 123 -6.51 6.80 -19.15
CA VAL A 123 -5.16 6.84 -18.59
C VAL A 123 -4.19 7.52 -19.57
N GLN A 124 -3.40 8.45 -19.05
CA GLN A 124 -2.39 9.24 -19.77
C GLN A 124 -1.02 9.06 -19.10
N ALA A 125 -0.32 7.99 -19.48
CA ALA A 125 0.91 7.53 -18.80
C ALA A 125 2.10 8.52 -18.88
N HIS A 126 2.10 9.45 -19.83
CA HIS A 126 3.28 10.28 -20.14
C HIS A 126 3.12 11.79 -19.82
N ASP A 127 1.93 12.24 -19.43
CA ASP A 127 1.61 13.68 -19.44
C ASP A 127 1.95 14.45 -18.15
N GLY A 128 2.66 13.81 -17.21
CA GLY A 128 3.34 14.49 -16.10
C GLY A 128 2.48 15.39 -15.19
N GLY A 129 1.15 15.25 -15.21
CA GLY A 129 0.23 16.03 -14.38
C GLY A 129 -0.17 17.41 -14.93
N GLY A 130 -0.20 17.60 -16.26
CA GLY A 130 -0.74 18.81 -16.91
C GLY A 130 -2.24 19.04 -16.66
N ARG A 131 -3.08 18.86 -17.69
CA ARG A 131 -4.56 18.96 -17.54
C ARG A 131 -5.20 17.72 -16.91
N ASN A 132 -4.39 16.70 -16.64
CA ASN A 132 -4.84 15.39 -16.18
C ASN A 132 -4.84 15.33 -14.65
N ARG A 133 -5.83 14.65 -14.10
CA ARG A 133 -5.96 14.46 -12.64
C ARG A 133 -5.36 13.13 -12.24
N ALA A 134 -4.74 13.07 -11.06
CA ALA A 134 -4.17 11.82 -10.54
C ALA A 134 -5.25 11.02 -9.81
N TYR A 135 -5.30 9.72 -10.08
CA TYR A 135 -6.20 8.76 -9.45
C TYR A 135 -5.43 7.60 -8.86
N LEU A 136 -5.90 7.03 -7.75
CA LEU A 136 -5.34 5.79 -7.21
C LEU A 136 -5.48 4.65 -8.22
N THR A 137 -4.39 3.91 -8.40
CA THR A 137 -4.45 2.59 -9.03
C THR A 137 -4.95 1.56 -8.03
N TYR A 138 -5.14 0.32 -8.48
CA TYR A 138 -5.40 -0.81 -7.58
C TYR A 138 -4.36 -0.93 -6.45
N LEU A 139 -3.08 -0.70 -6.77
CA LEU A 139 -1.99 -0.70 -5.80
C LEU A 139 -2.14 0.43 -4.79
N GLY A 140 -2.62 1.60 -5.22
CA GLY A 140 -2.86 2.75 -4.35
C GLY A 140 -4.01 2.54 -3.36
N TRP A 141 -5.10 1.92 -3.79
CA TRP A 141 -6.18 1.53 -2.88
C TRP A 141 -5.70 0.57 -1.78
N ARG A 142 -4.86 -0.41 -2.15
CA ARG A 142 -4.23 -1.29 -1.17
C ARG A 142 -3.25 -0.56 -0.26
N ALA A 143 -2.54 0.45 -0.77
CA ALA A 143 -1.64 1.28 0.04
C ALA A 143 -2.39 2.02 1.17
N VAL A 144 -3.62 2.48 0.94
CA VAL A 144 -4.46 3.08 1.99
C VAL A 144 -5.25 2.05 2.81
N GLY A 145 -5.10 0.75 2.51
CA GLY A 145 -5.75 -0.34 3.23
C GLY A 145 -7.23 -0.52 2.88
N GLN A 146 -7.68 0.00 1.73
CA GLN A 146 -9.04 -0.21 1.24
C GLN A 146 -9.05 -1.23 0.10
N PRO A 147 -9.91 -2.26 0.16
CA PRO A 147 -10.09 -3.17 -0.96
C PRO A 147 -10.81 -2.43 -2.10
N HIS A 148 -10.24 -2.48 -3.30
CA HIS A 148 -10.80 -1.84 -4.51
C HIS A 148 -12.23 -2.30 -4.84
N ASP A 149 -12.64 -3.51 -4.42
CA ASP A 149 -13.98 -4.04 -4.69
C ASP A 149 -15.10 -3.25 -4.00
N LEU A 150 -14.82 -2.49 -2.93
CA LEU A 150 -15.79 -1.59 -2.31
C LEU A 150 -15.94 -0.25 -3.07
N ALA A 151 -14.93 0.18 -3.82
CA ALA A 151 -14.95 1.44 -4.56
C ALA A 151 -15.76 1.34 -5.86
N LEU A 152 -15.86 0.16 -6.48
CA LEU A 152 -16.71 -0.08 -7.66
C LEU A 152 -18.17 -0.36 -7.28
N ALA A 153 -18.44 -0.91 -6.10
CA ALA A 153 -19.80 -1.22 -5.64
C ALA A 153 -20.68 0.03 -5.38
N HIS A 154 -20.09 1.23 -5.32
CA HIS A 154 -20.84 2.49 -5.15
C HIS A 154 -21.10 3.24 -6.46
N VAL A 155 -20.67 2.70 -7.61
CA VAL A 155 -20.90 3.30 -8.93
C VAL A 155 -22.09 2.64 -9.66
N GLU A 156 -22.68 1.59 -9.09
CA GLU A 156 -23.81 0.85 -9.68
C GLU A 156 -25.10 0.87 -8.82
N ASN A 157 -25.43 2.00 -8.19
CA ASN A 157 -26.78 2.24 -7.64
C ASN A 157 -27.35 3.59 -8.09
#